data_AF-A0A7W5DUH6-F1
#
_entry.id   AF-A0A7W5DUH6-F1
#
_cell.length_a   1.000
_cell.length_b   1.000
_cell.length_c   1.000
_cell.angle_alpha   90.00
_cell.angle_beta   90.00
_cell.angle_gamma   90.00
#
_symmetry.space_group_name_H-M   'P 1'
#
loop_
_entity.id
_entity.type
_entity.pdbx_description
1 polymer ?
#
loop_
_entity_poly.entity_id
_entity_poly.type
_entity_poly.pdbx_seq_one_letter_code
_entity_poly.pdbx_strand_id
1 'polypeptide(L)'
;MGRVFPSIQAFGNPPSVVENMRHVLQSMPNLNSNVVPSAITGYHVDDEGHWVAQLQCGHNQHVRHDPPLVRREWVLTPKGRRSMLGFRLGCKKCRESAPPDARPPAAREPS
;
A
#
# COMPACT_ATOMS: atom_id res chain seq x y z
N MET A 1 -3.99 -54.68 -19.19
CA MET A 1 -3.01 -53.57 -19.30
C MET A 1 -3.74 -52.25 -19.10
N GLY A 2 -3.16 -51.30 -18.37
CA GLY A 2 -3.59 -49.88 -18.35
C GLY A 2 -4.35 -49.42 -17.09
N ARG A 3 -3.64 -49.17 -15.98
CA ARG A 3 -4.17 -48.34 -14.88
C ARG A 3 -4.05 -46.88 -15.31
N VAL A 4 -5.18 -46.18 -15.48
CA VAL A 4 -5.20 -44.75 -15.77
C VAL A 4 -5.24 -44.00 -14.45
N PHE A 5 -4.16 -43.31 -14.10
CA PHE A 5 -4.11 -42.38 -12.97
C PHE A 5 -4.74 -41.05 -13.39
N PRO A 6 -5.73 -40.51 -12.64
CA PRO A 6 -6.20 -39.16 -12.90
C PRO A 6 -5.12 -38.15 -12.52
N SER A 7 -4.89 -37.22 -13.45
CA SER A 7 -3.93 -36.12 -13.40
C SER A 7 -4.09 -35.30 -12.12
N ILE A 8 -2.96 -35.04 -11.45
CA ILE A 8 -2.85 -34.13 -10.31
C ILE A 8 -3.42 -32.77 -10.72
N GLN A 9 -4.50 -32.36 -10.08
CA GLN A 9 -5.06 -31.03 -10.25
C GLN A 9 -4.08 -30.00 -9.70
N ALA A 10 -3.88 -28.94 -10.47
CA ALA A 10 -3.02 -27.83 -10.14
C ALA A 10 -3.38 -27.25 -8.76
N PHE A 11 -2.44 -27.34 -7.82
CA PHE A 11 -2.48 -26.49 -6.63
C PHE A 11 -2.36 -25.04 -7.11
N GLY A 12 -3.48 -24.32 -7.10
CA GLY A 12 -3.49 -22.88 -7.28
C GLY A 12 -2.51 -22.26 -6.29
N ASN A 13 -1.60 -21.44 -6.81
CA ASN A 13 -0.59 -20.74 -6.02
C ASN A 13 -1.31 -19.97 -4.90
N PRO A 14 -1.02 -20.22 -3.60
CA PRO A 14 -1.76 -19.56 -2.53
C PRO A 14 -1.57 -18.04 -2.63
N PRO A 15 -2.64 -17.24 -2.43
CA PRO A 15 -2.53 -15.79 -2.45
C PRO A 15 -1.47 -15.35 -1.44
N SER A 16 -0.52 -14.53 -1.90
CA SER A 16 0.50 -13.96 -1.03
C SER A 16 -0.18 -13.21 0.14
N VAL A 17 0.51 -13.10 1.28
CA VAL A 17 0.01 -12.39 2.48
C VAL A 17 -0.56 -11.00 2.15
N VAL A 18 -0.04 -10.34 1.11
CA VAL A 18 -0.49 -9.03 0.60
C VAL A 18 -1.91 -9.10 -0.01
N GLU A 19 -2.23 -10.17 -0.72
CA GLU A 19 -3.54 -10.38 -1.35
C GLU A 19 -4.62 -10.69 -0.30
N ASN A 20 -4.26 -11.44 0.74
CA ASN A 20 -5.15 -11.71 1.87
C ASN A 20 -5.42 -10.45 2.70
N MET A 21 -4.43 -9.56 2.84
CA MET A 21 -4.63 -8.25 3.50
C MET A 21 -5.51 -7.28 2.69
N ARG A 22 -5.49 -7.37 1.35
CA ARG A 22 -6.37 -6.58 0.48
C ARG A 22 -7.84 -6.93 0.71
N HIS A 23 -8.19 -8.20 0.83
CA HIS A 23 -9.59 -8.63 1.03
C HIS A 23 -10.17 -8.28 2.40
N VAL A 24 -9.39 -8.42 3.48
CA VAL A 24 -9.90 -8.15 4.84
C VAL A 24 -10.22 -6.67 5.07
N LEU A 25 -9.46 -5.75 4.45
CA LEU A 25 -9.68 -4.30 4.59
C LEU A 25 -10.77 -3.73 3.68
N GLN A 26 -11.19 -4.46 2.64
CA GLN A 26 -12.26 -4.05 1.72
C GLN A 26 -13.67 -4.46 2.19
N SER A 27 -13.76 -5.29 3.23
CA SER A 27 -15.01 -5.96 3.65
C SER A 27 -15.68 -5.34 4.90
N MET A 28 -15.22 -4.18 5.38
CA MET A 28 -15.84 -3.47 6.52
C MET A 28 -16.38 -2.10 6.08
N PRO A 29 -17.70 -1.93 5.86
CA PRO A 29 -18.28 -0.62 5.62
C PRO A 29 -18.50 0.10 6.97
N ASN A 30 -17.78 1.21 7.20
CA ASN A 30 -18.18 2.18 8.23
C ASN A 30 -18.70 3.46 7.55
N LEU A 31 -20.01 3.69 7.71
CA LEU A 31 -20.85 4.68 7.02
C LEU A 31 -20.62 6.14 7.48
N ASN A 32 -19.45 6.48 8.04
CA ASN A 32 -19.17 7.82 8.59
C ASN A 32 -17.83 8.39 8.08
N SER A 33 -17.26 7.81 7.03
CA SER A 33 -15.86 8.04 6.68
C SER A 33 -15.74 9.19 5.66
N ASN A 34 -15.49 10.43 6.13
CA ASN A 34 -14.87 11.48 5.31
C ASN A 34 -13.39 11.13 5.05
N VAL A 35 -13.11 9.91 4.61
CA VAL A 35 -11.77 9.41 4.34
C VAL A 35 -11.71 9.24 2.84
N VAL A 36 -10.88 10.04 2.16
CA VAL A 36 -10.74 9.97 0.71
C VAL A 36 -9.64 8.95 0.38
N PRO A 37 -9.99 7.77 -0.16
CA PRO A 37 -9.00 6.74 -0.47
C PRO A 37 -8.25 7.08 -1.76
N SER A 38 -6.94 7.27 -1.67
CA SER A 38 -6.08 7.56 -2.81
C SER A 38 -5.02 6.48 -3.00
N ALA A 39 -4.81 6.06 -4.26
CA ALA A 39 -3.81 5.07 -4.61
C ALA A 39 -2.40 5.61 -4.39
N ILE A 40 -1.48 4.75 -3.92
CA ILE A 40 -0.06 5.05 -3.83
C ILE A 40 0.56 4.97 -5.23
N THR A 41 1.20 6.06 -5.66
CA THR A 41 1.87 6.16 -6.98
C THR A 41 3.39 6.13 -6.86
N GLY A 42 3.94 6.32 -5.66
CA GLY A 42 5.38 6.29 -5.44
C GLY A 42 5.75 6.50 -3.98
N TYR A 43 7.05 6.47 -3.71
CA TYR A 43 7.63 6.70 -2.39
C TYR A 43 8.83 7.61 -2.51
N HIS A 44 9.14 8.31 -1.43
CA HIS A 44 10.40 9.01 -1.23
C HIS A 44 10.73 9.02 0.26
N VAL A 45 11.97 9.39 0.54
CA VAL A 45 12.43 9.70 1.89
C VAL A 45 12.49 11.22 2.00
N ASP A 46 11.97 11.78 3.09
CA ASP A 46 12.10 13.20 3.40
C ASP A 46 13.47 13.53 4.02
N ASP A 47 13.69 14.78 4.37
CA ASP A 47 14.97 15.25 4.94
C ASP A 47 15.30 14.63 6.30
N GLU A 48 14.29 14.09 7.00
CA GLU A 48 14.42 13.42 8.31
C GLU A 48 14.67 11.91 8.18
N GLY A 49 14.69 11.36 6.96
CA GLY A 49 14.88 9.92 6.76
C GLY A 49 13.59 9.11 6.88
N HIS A 50 12.42 9.74 6.84
CA HIS A 50 11.12 9.09 6.97
C HIS A 50 10.50 8.77 5.61
N TRP A 51 9.85 7.59 5.52
CA TRP A 51 9.19 7.15 4.29
C TRP A 51 7.85 7.86 4.08
N VAL A 52 7.73 8.50 2.93
CA VAL A 52 6.56 9.25 2.49
C VAL A 52 6.00 8.62 1.22
N ALA A 53 4.73 8.22 1.25
CA ALA A 53 3.99 7.77 0.09
C ALA A 53 3.43 8.97 -0.68
N GLN A 54 3.66 8.97 -2.00
CA GLN A 54 3.02 9.88 -2.93
C GLN A 54 1.68 9.29 -3.33
N LEU A 55 0.61 10.07 -3.19
CA LEU A 55 -0.74 9.64 -3.49
C LEU A 55 -1.23 10.25 -4.80
N GLN A 56 -2.07 9.51 -5.53
CA GLN A 56 -2.68 9.98 -6.79
C GLN A 56 -3.45 11.30 -6.65
N CYS A 57 -4.01 11.60 -5.46
CA CYS A 57 -4.68 12.87 -5.16
C CYS A 57 -3.74 14.09 -5.13
N GLY A 58 -2.42 13.90 -5.27
CA GLY A 58 -1.42 14.96 -5.22
C GLY A 58 -0.93 15.28 -3.80
N HIS A 59 -1.33 14.50 -2.80
CA HIS A 59 -0.83 14.62 -1.43
C HIS A 59 0.22 13.57 -1.10
N ASN A 60 1.06 13.90 -0.14
CA ASN A 60 2.09 13.05 0.44
C ASN A 60 1.66 12.62 1.85
N GLN A 61 1.83 11.34 2.16
CA GLN A 61 1.49 10.78 3.46
C GLN A 61 2.65 9.96 4.02
N HIS A 62 3.09 10.30 5.24
CA HIS A 62 4.04 9.47 5.99
C HIS A 62 3.45 8.08 6.23
N VAL A 63 4.20 7.06 5.81
CA VAL A 63 3.82 5.65 5.97
C VAL A 63 4.61 4.96 7.08
N ARG A 64 5.60 5.67 7.64
CA ARG A 64 6.33 5.32 8.86
C ARG A 64 6.32 6.52 9.81
N HIS A 65 5.87 6.29 11.04
CA HIS A 65 6.20 7.11 12.21
C HIS A 65 6.62 6.15 13.32
N ASP A 66 7.60 6.56 14.13
CA ASP A 66 7.81 6.01 15.47
C ASP A 66 6.81 6.67 16.42
N PRO A 67 6.31 5.98 17.46
CA PRO A 67 5.05 5.23 17.50
C PRO A 67 3.79 6.07 17.11
N PRO A 68 2.80 5.48 16.38
CA PRO A 68 1.88 4.53 17.03
C PRO A 68 1.55 3.22 16.26
N LEU A 69 1.38 2.16 17.07
CA LEU A 69 0.63 0.87 16.99
C LEU A 69 0.28 0.14 15.67
N VAL A 70 0.65 0.58 14.47
CA VAL A 70 0.44 -0.22 13.24
C VAL A 70 1.76 -0.45 12.51
N ARG A 71 2.33 -1.64 12.69
CA ARG A 71 3.49 -2.11 11.93
C ARG A 71 3.11 -2.25 10.45
N ARG A 72 3.46 -1.26 9.64
CA ARG A 72 3.44 -1.35 8.16
C ARG A 72 4.76 -1.94 7.66
N GLU A 73 4.99 -3.21 7.95
CA GLU A 73 6.27 -3.88 7.62
C GLU A 73 6.62 -3.82 6.13
N TRP A 74 5.60 -3.72 5.27
CA TRP A 74 5.77 -3.55 3.83
C TRP A 74 6.59 -2.30 3.47
N VAL A 75 6.61 -1.25 4.30
CA VAL A 75 7.38 -0.02 4.04
C VAL A 75 8.90 -0.28 4.14
N LEU A 76 9.30 -1.23 4.99
CA LEU A 76 10.69 -1.45 5.38
C LEU A 76 11.56 -2.02 4.26
N THR A 77 10.95 -2.75 3.33
CA THR A 77 11.68 -3.38 2.22
C THR A 77 11.28 -2.76 0.89
N PRO A 78 12.21 -2.60 -0.07
CA PRO A 78 11.86 -2.17 -1.42
C PRO A 78 10.81 -3.08 -2.08
N LYS A 79 10.90 -4.40 -1.83
CA LYS A 79 9.92 -5.37 -2.32
C LYS A 79 8.52 -5.11 -1.76
N GLY A 80 8.42 -4.84 -0.46
CA GLY A 80 7.16 -4.51 0.20
C GLY A 80 6.55 -3.22 -0.34
N ARG A 81 7.34 -2.15 -0.49
CA ARG A 81 6.88 -0.88 -1.08
C ARG A 81 6.34 -1.08 -2.49
N ARG A 82 7.09 -1.79 -3.35
CA ARG A 82 6.63 -2.11 -4.71
C ARG A 82 5.33 -2.90 -4.72
N SER A 83 5.14 -3.83 -3.78
CA SER A 83 3.90 -4.61 -3.69
C SER A 83 2.66 -3.79 -3.31
N MET A 84 2.88 -2.60 -2.74
CA MET A 84 1.83 -1.70 -2.25
C MET A 84 1.54 -0.54 -3.21
N LEU A 85 2.24 -0.42 -4.33
CA LEU A 85 1.83 0.48 -5.41
C LEU A 85 0.39 0.15 -5.86
N GLY A 86 -0.43 1.18 -6.05
CA GLY A 86 -1.86 1.05 -6.34
C GLY A 86 -2.75 0.76 -5.12
N PHE A 87 -2.19 0.37 -3.96
CA PHE A 87 -2.97 0.25 -2.73
C PHE A 87 -3.52 1.62 -2.33
N ARG A 88 -4.77 1.66 -1.85
CA ARG A 88 -5.42 2.92 -1.48
C ARG A 88 -5.23 3.21 0.01
N LEU A 89 -4.65 4.36 0.31
CA LEU A 89 -4.56 4.90 1.67
C LEU A 89 -5.61 5.98 1.88
N GLY A 90 -6.12 6.09 3.11
CA GLY A 90 -6.97 7.20 3.51
C GLY A 90 -6.15 8.49 3.59
N CYS A 91 -6.38 9.41 2.65
CA CYS A 91 -5.69 10.68 2.62
C CYS A 91 -6.30 11.63 3.68
N LYS A 92 -5.51 11.95 4.72
CA LYS A 92 -5.90 12.92 5.76
C LYS A 92 -6.02 14.35 5.19
N LYS A 93 -5.11 14.72 4.29
CA LYS A 93 -5.10 16.05 3.66
C LYS A 93 -6.33 16.30 2.78
N CYS A 94 -6.81 15.28 2.05
CA CYS A 94 -8.08 15.38 1.32
C CYS A 94 -9.28 15.56 2.27
N ARG A 95 -9.31 14.82 3.38
CA ARG A 95 -10.35 14.98 4.42
C ARG A 95 -10.38 16.40 4.97
N GLU A 96 -9.21 17.00 5.14
CA GLU A 96 -9.04 18.36 5.66
C GLU A 96 -9.15 19.44 4.58
N SER A 97 -9.44 19.06 3.32
CA SER A 97 -9.44 19.97 2.15
C SER A 97 -8.16 20.80 2.02
N ALA A 98 -7.02 20.23 2.43
CA ALA A 98 -5.73 20.88 2.34
C ALA A 98 -5.23 20.95 0.89
N PRO A 99 -4.46 22.00 0.53
CA PRO A 99 -3.88 22.11 -0.81
C PRO A 99 -2.96 20.93 -1.14
N PRO A 100 -2.77 20.59 -2.43
CA PRO A 100 -1.82 19.58 -2.86
C PRO A 100 -0.40 19.88 -2.38
N ASP A 101 0.39 18.83 -2.16
CA ASP A 101 1.78 19.00 -1.77
C ASP A 101 2.66 19.26 -3.00
N ALA A 102 3.81 19.90 -2.78
CA ALA A 102 4.83 19.97 -3.80
C ALA A 102 5.22 18.54 -4.20
N ARG A 103 5.14 18.23 -5.50
CA ARG A 103 5.60 16.95 -6.02
C ARG A 103 7.12 16.89 -5.82
N PRO A 104 7.65 15.94 -5.04
CA PRO A 104 9.09 15.78 -4.92
C PRO A 104 9.67 15.44 -6.30
N PRO A 105 10.91 15.85 -6.59
CA PRO A 105 11.59 15.47 -7.82
C PRO A 105 11.55 13.95 -7.98
N ALA A 106 11.31 13.48 -9.20
CA ALA A 106 11.06 12.07 -9.48
C ALA A 106 12.18 11.18 -8.91
N ALA A 107 11.78 10.28 -8.00
CA ALA A 107 12.52 9.10 -7.57
C ALA A 107 13.96 9.31 -7.07
N ARG A 108 14.10 9.51 -5.76
CA ARG A 108 15.21 8.92 -5.02
C ARG A 108 14.67 7.74 -4.22
N GLU A 109 14.46 6.60 -4.89
CA GLU A 109 14.52 5.34 -4.16
C GLU A 109 16.01 5.10 -3.88
N PRO A 110 16.49 5.12 -2.63
CA PRO A 110 17.83 4.64 -2.34
C PRO A 110 17.95 3.18 -2.80
N SER A 111 18.93 2.93 -3.68
CA SER A 111 19.27 1.61 -4.25
C SER A 111 19.53 0.56 -3.18
#